data_AF-A0A1V2PPV1-F1
#
_entry.id   AF-A0A1V2PPV1-F1
#
_cell.length_a   1.000
_cell.length_b   1.000
_cell.length_c   1.000
_cell.angle_alpha   90.00
_cell.angle_beta   90.00
_cell.angle_gamma   90.00
#
_symmetry.space_group_name_H-M   'P 1'
#
loop_
_entity.id
_entity.type
_entity.pdbx_description
1 polymer ?
#
loop_
_entity_poly.entity_id
_entity_poly.type
_entity_poly.pdbx_seq_one_letter_code
_entity_poly.pdbx_strand_id
1 'polypeptide(L)'
;MRMTLSATAVTLLWQRQNIWSQSADRLKARITRSRVAALLLIMAGAVLGTASSQVLDQQTTVGRVLAACAAVVLALASFASLGSSPQVVRDWTRARSVSEGIKADVYCYLAGVTPFHNEDRDRVALERLDALTADTADIVKHTTGTDSVDRPLPRVRDVDTYAEVRVAHQITGYYRPKAREMARRVRFARLLEVTVSAVGAALAAAVVVFPSASTSAWIGILTTLATAVAAHAGAARYEYQQIEFTRTADELERLATHRAATGASQMGDDQFVLACERVISIQNEGWMAKLSATDQE
;
A
#
# COMPACT_ATOMS: atom_id res chain seq x y z
N MET A 1 -13.43 -37.54 5.83
CA MET A 1 -12.59 -36.43 5.33
C MET A 1 -11.14 -36.86 5.48
N ARG A 2 -10.55 -37.48 4.45
CA ARG A 2 -9.18 -38.03 4.50
C ARG A 2 -8.20 -36.92 4.13
N MET A 3 -7.33 -36.53 5.07
CA MET A 3 -6.13 -35.76 4.77
C MET A 3 -5.27 -36.56 3.78
N THR A 4 -5.12 -36.07 2.55
CA THR A 4 -4.08 -36.53 1.62
C THR A 4 -2.73 -36.05 2.16
N LEU A 5 -2.16 -36.85 3.06
CA LEU A 5 -0.81 -36.69 3.61
C LEU A 5 0.25 -37.01 2.55
N SER A 6 0.51 -36.06 1.66
CA SER A 6 1.84 -35.79 1.09
C SER A 6 1.82 -34.43 0.39
N ALA A 7 1.51 -33.38 1.13
CA ALA A 7 1.88 -32.04 0.69
C ALA A 7 3.39 -31.91 0.96
N THR A 8 4.20 -31.71 -0.09
CA THR A 8 5.61 -31.38 0.08
C THR A 8 5.73 -30.07 0.89
N ALA A 9 6.85 -29.86 1.59
CA ALA A 9 7.03 -28.69 2.44
C ALA A 9 6.75 -27.37 1.69
N VAL A 10 7.20 -27.27 0.43
CA VAL A 10 6.95 -26.11 -0.43
C VAL A 10 5.47 -25.85 -0.74
N THR A 11 4.64 -26.90 -0.87
CA THR A 11 3.20 -26.74 -1.05
C THR A 11 2.54 -26.17 0.20
N LEU A 12 2.97 -26.61 1.40
CA LEU A 12 2.49 -26.03 2.66
C LEU A 12 2.87 -24.55 2.77
N LEU A 13 4.14 -24.20 2.49
CA LEU A 13 4.58 -22.80 2.47
C LEU A 13 3.73 -21.97 1.52
N TRP A 14 3.48 -22.47 0.30
CA TRP A 14 2.66 -21.76 -0.69
C TRP A 14 1.22 -21.55 -0.23
N GLN A 15 0.62 -22.55 0.42
CA GLN A 15 -0.72 -22.41 0.99
C GLN A 15 -0.77 -21.37 2.11
N ARG A 16 0.23 -21.37 3.01
CA ARG A 16 0.34 -20.39 4.10
C ARG A 16 0.60 -18.98 3.57
N GLN A 17 1.47 -18.84 2.58
CA GLN A 17 1.72 -17.60 1.86
C GLN A 17 0.42 -17.01 1.30
N ASN A 18 -0.42 -17.85 0.67
CA ASN A 18 -1.69 -17.43 0.10
C ASN A 18 -2.64 -16.85 1.16
N ILE A 19 -2.77 -17.51 2.32
CA ILE A 19 -3.60 -17.04 3.45
C ILE A 19 -3.12 -15.67 3.96
N TRP A 20 -1.82 -15.53 4.20
CA TRP A 20 -1.24 -14.25 4.64
C TRP A 20 -1.37 -13.15 3.59
N SER A 21 -1.21 -13.48 2.30
CA SER A 21 -1.39 -12.53 1.19
C SER A 21 -2.83 -12.02 1.14
N GLN A 22 -3.81 -12.91 1.19
CA GLN A 22 -5.22 -12.54 1.19
C GLN A 22 -5.57 -11.66 2.41
N SER A 23 -5.04 -12.01 3.57
CA SER A 23 -5.25 -11.25 4.81
C SER A 23 -4.66 -9.84 4.70
N ALA A 24 -3.45 -9.71 4.17
CA ALA A 24 -2.82 -8.43 3.88
C ALA A 24 -3.62 -7.60 2.86
N ASP A 25 -4.14 -8.23 1.79
CA ASP A 25 -4.95 -7.53 0.78
C ASP A 25 -6.28 -7.02 1.34
N ARG A 26 -6.95 -7.79 2.21
CA ARG A 26 -8.16 -7.34 2.91
C ARG A 26 -7.89 -6.14 3.81
N LEU A 27 -6.80 -6.16 4.59
CA LEU A 27 -6.38 -5.04 5.43
C LEU A 27 -6.06 -3.81 4.58
N LYS A 28 -5.31 -3.97 3.47
CA LYS A 28 -5.00 -2.89 2.52
C LYS A 28 -6.25 -2.25 1.91
N ALA A 29 -7.22 -3.09 1.51
CA ALA A 29 -8.48 -2.63 0.95
C ALA A 29 -9.31 -1.87 1.99
N ARG A 30 -9.30 -2.31 3.26
CA ARG A 30 -9.93 -1.56 4.37
C ARG A 30 -9.28 -0.20 4.57
N ILE A 31 -7.96 -0.13 4.68
CA ILE A 31 -7.21 1.13 4.84
C ILE A 31 -7.54 2.11 3.71
N THR A 32 -7.53 1.60 2.47
CA THR A 32 -7.77 2.42 1.28
C THR A 32 -9.20 2.96 1.26
N ARG A 33 -10.20 2.10 1.51
CA ARG A 33 -11.61 2.52 1.60
C ARG A 33 -11.83 3.55 2.70
N SER A 34 -11.25 3.35 3.87
CA SER A 34 -11.33 4.28 5.00
C SER A 34 -10.76 5.66 4.66
N ARG A 35 -9.59 5.72 4.03
CA ARG A 35 -8.96 6.99 3.62
C ARG A 35 -9.79 7.74 2.58
N VAL A 36 -10.37 7.02 1.61
CA VAL A 36 -11.24 7.61 0.59
C VAL A 36 -12.56 8.08 1.20
N ALA A 37 -13.19 7.27 2.06
CA ALA A 37 -14.42 7.64 2.74
C ALA A 37 -14.23 8.88 3.63
N ALA A 38 -13.17 8.93 4.43
CA ALA A 38 -12.84 10.08 5.26
C ALA A 38 -12.64 11.36 4.41
N LEU A 39 -11.90 11.26 3.30
CA LEU A 39 -11.72 12.37 2.36
C LEU A 39 -13.07 12.86 1.81
N LEU A 40 -13.90 11.96 1.28
CA LEU A 40 -15.20 12.32 0.70
C LEU A 40 -16.13 12.96 1.74
N LEU A 41 -16.16 12.44 2.97
CA LEU A 41 -16.97 12.99 4.06
C LEU A 41 -16.46 14.37 4.49
N ILE A 42 -15.14 14.59 4.59
CA ILE A 42 -14.58 15.91 4.90
C ILE A 42 -14.97 16.93 3.83
N MET A 43 -14.85 16.57 2.55
CA MET A 43 -15.23 17.46 1.45
C MET A 43 -16.73 17.77 1.46
N ALA A 44 -17.59 16.76 1.66
CA ALA A 44 -19.03 16.95 1.76
C ALA A 44 -19.43 17.82 2.96
N GLY A 45 -18.82 17.59 4.13
CA GLY A 45 -19.04 18.37 5.34
C GLY A 45 -18.64 19.83 5.15
N ALA A 46 -17.51 20.10 4.49
CA ALA A 46 -17.07 21.45 4.16
C ALA A 46 -18.08 22.18 3.23
N VAL A 47 -18.55 21.50 2.18
CA VAL A 47 -19.55 22.06 1.24
C VAL A 47 -20.87 22.35 1.96
N LEU A 48 -21.37 21.43 2.79
CA LEU A 48 -22.61 21.62 3.55
C LEU A 48 -22.49 22.75 4.58
N GLY A 49 -21.36 22.82 5.30
CA GLY A 49 -21.10 23.85 6.30
C GLY A 49 -21.09 25.25 5.69
N THR A 50 -20.50 25.39 4.51
CA THR A 50 -20.54 26.68 3.80
C THR A 50 -21.90 26.93 3.16
N ALA A 51 -22.57 25.95 2.55
CA ALA A 51 -23.93 26.15 2.05
C ALA A 51 -24.88 26.65 3.16
N SER A 52 -24.72 26.13 4.39
CA SER A 52 -25.41 26.63 5.57
C SER A 52 -25.15 28.12 5.80
N SER A 53 -23.89 28.57 5.80
CA SER A 53 -23.57 29.98 6.10
C SER A 53 -24.16 30.96 5.08
N GLN A 54 -24.34 30.53 3.83
CA GLN A 54 -24.90 31.37 2.77
C GLN A 54 -26.41 31.55 2.86
N VAL A 55 -27.12 30.55 3.42
CA VAL A 55 -28.59 30.50 3.44
C VAL A 55 -29.15 30.88 4.81
N LEU A 56 -28.35 30.81 5.88
CA LEU A 56 -28.81 31.01 7.26
C LEU A 56 -29.54 32.34 7.49
N ASP A 57 -29.05 33.42 6.86
CA ASP A 57 -29.62 34.77 7.00
C ASP A 57 -30.96 34.93 6.27
N GLN A 58 -31.19 34.17 5.19
CA GLN A 58 -32.42 34.24 4.39
C GLN A 58 -33.47 33.20 4.81
N GLN A 59 -33.02 31.99 5.17
CA GLN A 59 -33.85 30.86 5.55
C GLN A 59 -33.21 30.10 6.72
N THR A 60 -33.47 30.59 7.93
CA THR A 60 -32.84 30.08 9.16
C THR A 60 -33.04 28.58 9.37
N THR A 61 -34.23 28.04 9.06
CA THR A 61 -34.50 26.60 9.20
C THR A 61 -33.63 25.77 8.26
N VAL A 62 -33.54 26.15 6.98
CA VAL A 62 -32.74 25.43 5.98
C VAL A 62 -31.25 25.51 6.35
N GLY A 63 -30.77 26.69 6.73
CA GLY A 63 -29.40 26.88 7.21
C GLY A 63 -29.07 25.98 8.41
N ARG A 64 -29.93 25.96 9.44
CA ARG A 64 -29.72 25.09 10.62
C ARG A 64 -29.69 23.60 10.28
N VAL A 65 -30.55 23.15 9.36
CA VAL A 65 -30.55 21.75 8.89
C VAL A 65 -29.23 21.43 8.17
N LEU A 66 -28.75 22.31 7.28
CA LEU A 66 -27.48 22.13 6.59
C LEU A 66 -26.29 22.10 7.56
N ALA A 67 -26.26 22.98 8.56
CA ALA A 67 -25.24 22.98 9.61
C ALA A 67 -25.24 21.67 10.41
N ALA A 68 -26.43 21.17 10.80
CA ALA A 68 -26.56 19.91 11.51
C ALA A 68 -26.07 18.74 10.65
N CYS A 69 -26.44 18.69 9.38
CA CYS A 69 -25.94 17.68 8.43
C CYS A 69 -24.43 17.75 8.27
N ALA A 70 -23.85 18.95 8.15
CA ALA A 70 -22.40 19.13 8.06
C ALA A 70 -21.68 18.56 9.30
N ALA A 71 -22.19 18.87 10.50
CA ALA A 71 -21.63 18.35 11.75
C ALA A 71 -21.70 16.81 11.82
N VAL A 72 -22.82 16.20 11.43
CA VAL A 72 -22.97 14.74 11.38
C VAL A 72 -22.00 14.11 10.38
N VAL A 73 -21.89 14.68 9.18
CA VAL A 73 -20.99 14.18 8.13
C VAL A 73 -19.51 14.26 8.56
N LEU A 74 -19.12 15.35 9.22
CA LEU A 74 -17.76 15.50 9.76
C LEU A 74 -17.49 14.54 10.92
N ALA A 75 -18.47 14.29 11.79
CA ALA A 75 -18.35 13.28 12.84
C ALA A 75 -18.14 11.87 12.23
N LEU A 76 -18.90 11.52 11.17
CA LEU A 76 -18.72 10.27 10.44
C LEU A 76 -17.34 10.15 9.78
N ALA A 77 -16.74 11.25 9.35
CA ALA A 77 -15.38 11.25 8.80
C ALA A 77 -14.34 10.77 9.83
N SER A 78 -14.49 11.18 11.10
CA SER A 78 -13.63 10.72 12.21
C SER A 78 -13.77 9.22 12.46
N PHE A 79 -14.98 8.65 12.33
CA PHE A 79 -15.16 7.20 12.42
C PHE A 79 -14.56 6.46 11.22
N ALA A 80 -14.70 7.03 10.01
CA ALA A 80 -14.14 6.44 8.80
C ALA A 80 -12.60 6.35 8.86
N SER A 81 -11.93 7.34 9.45
CA SER A 81 -10.47 7.39 9.58
C SER A 81 -9.88 6.30 10.48
N LEU A 82 -10.67 5.77 11.44
CA LEU A 82 -10.26 4.68 12.34
C LEU A 82 -9.86 3.40 11.58
N GLY A 83 -10.46 3.13 10.42
CA GLY A 83 -10.08 1.97 9.60
C GLY A 83 -8.74 2.13 8.88
N SER A 84 -8.10 3.28 9.01
CA SER A 84 -6.72 3.56 8.57
C SER A 84 -5.81 3.99 9.72
N SER A 85 -6.15 3.63 10.95
CA SER A 85 -5.35 3.95 12.14
C SER A 85 -3.94 3.36 12.07
N PRO A 86 -2.95 3.92 12.79
CA PRO A 86 -1.58 3.42 12.80
C PRO A 86 -1.49 1.92 13.09
N GLN A 87 -2.28 1.42 14.05
CA GLN A 87 -2.31 -0.02 14.37
C GLN A 87 -2.77 -0.87 13.18
N VAL A 88 -3.82 -0.48 12.45
CA VAL A 88 -4.29 -1.24 11.29
C VAL A 88 -3.25 -1.26 10.18
N VAL A 89 -2.53 -0.14 10.00
CA VAL A 89 -1.42 -0.05 9.04
C VAL A 89 -0.24 -0.91 9.47
N ARG A 90 0.10 -0.96 10.77
CA ARG A 90 1.13 -1.86 11.33
C ARG A 90 0.76 -3.34 11.13
N ASP A 91 -0.48 -3.73 11.46
CA ASP A 91 -0.99 -5.09 11.27
C ASP A 91 -0.91 -5.50 9.79
N TRP A 92 -1.36 -4.62 8.89
CA TRP A 92 -1.25 -4.84 7.44
C TRP A 92 0.19 -5.08 7.01
N THR A 93 1.10 -4.23 7.47
CA THR A 93 2.51 -4.28 7.02
C THR A 93 3.22 -5.51 7.57
N ARG A 94 2.94 -5.93 8.81
CA ARG A 94 3.43 -7.21 9.37
C ARG A 94 2.87 -8.42 8.61
N ALA A 95 1.56 -8.48 8.37
CA ALA A 95 0.95 -9.55 7.56
C ALA A 95 1.54 -9.62 6.15
N ARG A 96 1.81 -8.45 5.55
CA ARG A 96 2.46 -8.34 4.24
C ARG A 96 3.90 -8.85 4.26
N SER A 97 4.67 -8.49 5.28
CA SER A 97 6.05 -8.95 5.48
C SER A 97 6.12 -10.48 5.58
N VAL A 98 5.28 -11.08 6.43
CA VAL A 98 5.20 -12.55 6.58
C VAL A 98 4.87 -13.22 5.25
N SER A 99 3.85 -12.72 4.54
CA SER A 99 3.51 -13.22 3.21
C SER A 99 4.68 -13.14 2.22
N GLU A 100 5.46 -12.07 2.22
CA GLU A 100 6.55 -11.92 1.26
C GLU A 100 7.79 -12.70 1.68
N GLY A 101 8.06 -12.85 2.97
CA GLY A 101 9.10 -13.74 3.48
C GLY A 101 8.85 -15.19 3.09
N ILE A 102 7.61 -15.69 3.28
CA ILE A 102 7.26 -17.06 2.85
C ILE A 102 7.34 -17.18 1.33
N LYS A 103 6.93 -16.15 0.57
CA LYS A 103 7.05 -16.16 -0.90
C LYS A 103 8.52 -16.22 -1.34
N ALA A 104 9.40 -15.44 -0.73
CA ALA A 104 10.83 -15.46 -1.01
C ALA A 104 11.39 -16.86 -0.75
N ASP A 105 11.07 -17.48 0.39
CA ASP A 105 11.50 -18.84 0.71
C ASP A 105 10.99 -19.86 -0.31
N VAL A 106 9.75 -19.73 -0.80
CA VAL A 106 9.23 -20.59 -1.89
C VAL A 106 10.04 -20.43 -3.18
N TYR A 107 10.38 -19.20 -3.58
CA TYR A 107 11.18 -18.98 -4.78
C TYR A 107 12.62 -19.49 -4.62
N CYS A 108 13.26 -19.26 -3.47
CA CYS A 108 14.58 -19.81 -3.19
C CYS A 108 14.58 -21.34 -3.18
N TYR A 109 13.55 -21.96 -2.58
CA TYR A 109 13.37 -23.40 -2.56
C TYR A 109 13.22 -23.97 -3.98
N LEU A 110 12.39 -23.35 -4.82
CA LEU A 110 12.16 -23.79 -6.19
C LEU A 110 13.37 -23.55 -7.11
N ALA A 111 14.13 -22.49 -6.85
CA ALA A 111 15.36 -22.19 -7.59
C ALA A 111 16.55 -23.09 -7.15
N GLY A 112 16.41 -23.84 -6.05
CA GLY A 112 17.45 -24.74 -5.55
C GLY A 112 18.66 -24.02 -4.95
N VAL A 113 18.49 -22.79 -4.48
CA VAL A 113 19.57 -21.96 -3.91
C VAL A 113 19.60 -22.04 -2.39
N THR A 114 20.68 -21.55 -1.78
CA THR A 114 20.78 -21.41 -0.31
C THR A 114 19.56 -20.67 0.29
N PRO A 115 18.97 -21.15 1.40
CA PRO A 115 19.40 -22.26 2.26
C PRO A 115 18.86 -23.64 1.86
N PHE A 116 18.26 -23.80 0.67
CA PHE A 116 17.52 -25.00 0.24
C PHE A 116 18.28 -25.89 -0.75
N HIS A 117 19.60 -25.71 -0.90
CA HIS A 117 20.40 -26.49 -1.85
C HIS A 117 20.66 -27.95 -1.38
N ASN A 118 20.48 -28.25 -0.09
CA ASN A 118 20.78 -29.56 0.51
C ASN A 118 19.57 -30.51 0.55
N GLU A 119 19.82 -31.79 0.79
CA GLU A 119 18.79 -32.84 0.97
C GLU A 119 17.78 -32.51 2.09
N ASP A 120 18.20 -31.73 3.09
CA ASP A 120 17.40 -31.26 4.23
C ASP A 120 16.42 -30.10 3.91
N ARG A 121 16.27 -29.71 2.64
CA ARG A 121 15.51 -28.52 2.22
C ARG A 121 14.08 -28.44 2.78
N ASP A 122 13.42 -29.57 2.97
CA ASP A 122 12.05 -29.63 3.50
C ASP A 122 12.01 -29.27 4.99
N ARG A 123 12.95 -29.79 5.78
CA ARG A 123 13.08 -29.45 7.20
C ARG A 123 13.39 -27.96 7.38
N VAL A 124 14.36 -27.45 6.61
CA VAL A 124 14.73 -26.02 6.63
C VAL A 124 13.56 -25.13 6.24
N ALA A 125 12.75 -25.52 5.25
CA ALA A 125 11.58 -24.76 4.84
C ALA A 125 10.54 -24.63 5.94
N LEU A 126 10.28 -25.70 6.69
CA LEU A 126 9.35 -25.71 7.81
C LEU A 126 9.87 -24.87 8.99
N GLU A 127 11.15 -25.01 9.35
CA GLU A 127 11.78 -24.21 10.42
C GLU A 127 11.71 -22.71 10.12
N ARG A 128 11.92 -22.31 8.87
CA ARG A 128 11.84 -20.91 8.46
C ARG A 128 10.40 -20.40 8.43
N LEU A 129 9.44 -21.23 8.02
CA LEU A 129 8.02 -20.89 8.12
C LEU A 129 7.61 -20.62 9.57
N ASP A 130 8.06 -21.47 10.50
CA ASP A 130 7.82 -21.28 11.93
C ASP A 130 8.47 -19.99 12.42
N ALA A 131 9.72 -19.73 12.04
CA ALA A 131 10.43 -18.49 12.40
C ALA A 131 9.72 -17.23 11.87
N LEU A 132 9.23 -17.24 10.63
CA LEU A 132 8.49 -16.13 10.03
C LEU A 132 7.14 -15.87 10.69
N THR A 133 6.55 -16.89 11.32
CA THR A 133 5.22 -16.79 11.94
C THR A 133 5.27 -16.66 13.47
N ALA A 134 6.41 -16.94 14.11
CA ALA A 134 6.58 -16.94 15.55
C ALA A 134 6.15 -15.61 16.22
N ASP A 135 6.52 -14.47 15.63
CA ASP A 135 6.17 -13.14 16.15
C ASP A 135 4.92 -12.55 15.48
N THR A 136 3.89 -13.38 15.24
CA THR A 136 2.65 -12.93 14.57
C THR A 136 1.37 -13.30 15.31
N ALA A 137 1.49 -13.87 16.52
CA ALA A 137 0.36 -14.41 17.27
C ALA A 137 -0.78 -13.39 17.49
N ASP A 138 -0.45 -12.10 17.66
CA ASP A 138 -1.40 -11.01 17.87
C ASP A 138 -2.18 -10.59 16.61
N ILE A 139 -1.65 -10.91 15.42
CA ILE A 139 -2.25 -10.59 14.11
C ILE A 139 -2.81 -11.82 13.39
N VAL A 140 -2.57 -13.03 13.89
CA VAL A 140 -3.15 -14.29 13.34
C VAL A 140 -4.68 -14.23 13.24
N LYS A 141 -5.35 -13.47 14.12
CA LYS A 141 -6.80 -13.22 14.05
C LYS A 141 -7.29 -12.70 12.70
N HIS A 142 -6.43 -12.02 11.93
CA HIS A 142 -6.77 -11.51 10.59
C HIS A 142 -6.77 -12.62 9.52
N THR A 143 -6.22 -13.78 9.83
CA THR A 143 -6.21 -14.97 8.96
C THR A 143 -7.44 -15.86 9.17
N THR A 144 -8.16 -15.70 10.29
CA THR A 144 -9.35 -16.50 10.63
C THR A 144 -10.40 -16.42 9.52
N GLY A 145 -10.95 -17.57 9.12
CA GLY A 145 -11.92 -17.67 8.03
C GLY A 145 -11.35 -17.40 6.64
N THR A 146 -10.02 -17.45 6.48
CA THR A 146 -9.35 -17.35 5.19
C THR A 146 -8.80 -18.71 4.81
N ASP A 147 -9.45 -19.35 3.85
CA ASP A 147 -8.93 -20.57 3.25
C ASP A 147 -7.90 -20.26 2.17
N SER A 148 -6.96 -21.18 2.01
CA SER A 148 -6.01 -21.12 0.91
C SER A 148 -6.75 -21.30 -0.41
N VAL A 149 -6.55 -20.38 -1.36
CA VAL A 149 -7.04 -20.56 -2.73
C VAL A 149 -6.10 -21.52 -3.45
N ASP A 150 -6.67 -22.52 -4.13
CA ASP A 150 -5.91 -23.46 -4.95
C ASP A 150 -5.18 -22.70 -6.06
N ARG A 151 -3.86 -22.60 -5.92
CA ARG A 151 -2.98 -21.88 -6.84
C ARG A 151 -1.79 -22.77 -7.14
N PRO A 152 -1.46 -23.00 -8.42
CA PRO A 152 -0.29 -23.79 -8.77
C PRO A 152 0.98 -23.11 -8.25
N LEU A 153 2.00 -23.92 -7.95
CA LEU A 153 3.33 -23.42 -7.64
C LEU A 153 3.88 -22.62 -8.83
N PRO A 154 4.72 -21.59 -8.58
CA PRO A 154 5.47 -20.93 -9.63
C PRO A 154 6.27 -21.94 -10.47
N ARG A 155 6.33 -21.72 -11.79
CA ARG A 155 7.07 -22.61 -12.73
C ARG A 155 8.58 -22.33 -12.70
N VAL A 156 9.16 -22.43 -11.51
CA VAL A 156 10.60 -22.25 -11.26
C VAL A 156 11.23 -23.61 -10.99
N ARG A 157 12.33 -23.89 -11.66
CA ARG A 157 13.08 -25.15 -11.55
C ARG A 157 14.58 -24.94 -11.30
N ASP A 158 15.05 -23.73 -11.56
CA ASP A 158 16.44 -23.31 -11.54
C ASP A 158 16.51 -21.77 -11.48
N VAL A 159 17.72 -21.21 -11.45
CA VAL A 159 17.93 -19.76 -11.35
C VAL A 159 17.55 -19.00 -12.62
N ASP A 160 17.62 -19.63 -13.80
CA ASP A 160 17.24 -19.00 -15.07
C ASP A 160 15.72 -18.82 -15.14
N THR A 161 14.95 -19.88 -14.86
CA THR A 161 13.49 -19.82 -14.77
C THR A 161 13.03 -18.92 -13.61
N TYR A 162 13.79 -18.83 -12.52
CA TYR A 162 13.59 -17.81 -11.48
C TYR A 162 13.72 -16.40 -12.04
N ALA A 163 14.81 -16.09 -12.76
CA ALA A 163 15.04 -14.75 -13.32
C ALA A 163 13.91 -14.34 -14.27
N GLU A 164 13.40 -15.25 -15.09
CA GLU A 164 12.28 -15.01 -16.00
C GLU A 164 10.94 -14.84 -15.26
N VAL A 165 10.57 -15.83 -14.44
CA VAL A 165 9.23 -15.89 -13.82
C VAL A 165 9.10 -14.87 -12.69
N ARG A 166 10.16 -14.66 -11.91
CA ARG A 166 10.16 -13.78 -10.74
C ARG A 166 10.69 -12.40 -11.11
N VAL A 167 11.95 -12.28 -11.53
CA VAL A 167 12.63 -10.97 -11.64
C VAL A 167 12.07 -10.15 -12.80
N ALA A 168 12.05 -10.70 -14.02
CA ALA A 168 11.57 -9.99 -15.20
C ALA A 168 10.09 -9.61 -15.07
N HIS A 169 9.26 -10.50 -14.51
CA HIS A 169 7.85 -10.20 -14.23
C HIS A 169 7.69 -9.09 -13.17
N GLN A 170 8.51 -9.07 -12.11
CA GLN A 170 8.47 -7.98 -11.12
C GLN A 170 8.83 -6.63 -11.73
N ILE A 171 9.86 -6.57 -12.58
CA ILE A 171 10.29 -5.33 -13.25
C ILE A 171 9.17 -4.82 -14.18
N THR A 172 8.74 -5.66 -15.14
CA THR A 172 7.89 -5.25 -16.25
C THR A 172 6.40 -5.27 -15.92
N GLY A 173 5.97 -6.26 -15.13
CA GLY A 173 4.57 -6.50 -14.79
C GLY A 173 4.10 -5.77 -13.53
N TYR A 174 5.01 -5.40 -12.62
CA TYR A 174 4.63 -4.83 -11.33
C TYR A 174 5.25 -3.45 -11.07
N TYR A 175 6.56 -3.36 -10.88
CA TYR A 175 7.21 -2.15 -10.39
C TYR A 175 7.17 -0.98 -11.38
N ARG A 176 7.54 -1.18 -12.66
CA ARG A 176 7.49 -0.11 -13.67
C ARG A 176 6.06 0.41 -13.93
N PRO A 177 5.02 -0.45 -14.08
CA PRO A 177 3.65 0.03 -14.18
C PRO A 177 3.18 0.79 -12.93
N LYS A 178 3.52 0.30 -11.73
CA LYS A 178 3.14 0.95 -10.47
C LYS A 178 3.81 2.31 -10.29
N ALA A 179 5.10 2.43 -10.62
CA ALA A 179 5.78 3.73 -10.63
C ALA A 179 5.06 4.75 -11.53
N ARG A 180 4.67 4.34 -12.75
CA ARG A 180 3.90 5.19 -13.68
C ARG A 180 2.51 5.55 -13.15
N GLU A 181 1.84 4.61 -12.48
CA GLU A 181 0.56 4.88 -11.81
C GLU A 181 0.73 5.95 -10.72
N MET A 182 1.74 5.81 -9.86
CA MET A 182 1.99 6.78 -8.78
C MET A 182 2.40 8.15 -9.31
N ALA A 183 3.23 8.21 -10.35
CA ALA A 183 3.59 9.45 -11.02
C ALA A 183 2.37 10.23 -11.53
N ARG A 184 1.37 9.53 -12.10
CA ARG A 184 0.10 10.15 -12.52
C ARG A 184 -0.67 10.73 -11.34
N ARG A 185 -0.71 10.02 -10.21
CA ARG A 185 -1.40 10.49 -8.99
C ARG A 185 -0.70 11.69 -8.37
N VAL A 186 0.63 11.71 -8.33
CA VAL A 186 1.42 12.89 -7.88
C VAL A 186 1.13 14.09 -8.77
N ARG A 187 1.17 13.91 -10.10
CA ARG A 187 0.87 14.99 -11.05
C ARG A 187 -0.54 15.53 -10.89
N PHE A 188 -1.52 14.64 -10.69
CA PHE A 188 -2.90 15.05 -10.45
C PHE A 188 -3.04 15.87 -9.16
N ALA A 189 -2.42 15.43 -8.06
CA ALA A 189 -2.45 16.16 -6.80
C ALA A 189 -1.82 17.57 -6.93
N ARG A 190 -0.65 17.67 -7.58
CA ARG A 190 0.01 18.96 -7.84
C ARG A 190 -0.83 19.87 -8.75
N LEU A 191 -1.47 19.31 -9.77
CA LEU A 191 -2.35 20.09 -10.64
C LEU A 191 -3.54 20.65 -9.87
N LEU A 192 -4.13 19.85 -8.98
CA LEU A 192 -5.24 20.31 -8.14
C LEU A 192 -4.79 21.42 -7.19
N GLU A 193 -3.64 21.26 -6.54
CA GLU A 193 -3.06 22.28 -5.66
C GLU A 193 -2.89 23.62 -6.40
N VAL A 194 -2.21 23.62 -7.55
CA VAL A 194 -2.02 24.82 -8.37
C VAL A 194 -3.36 25.43 -8.81
N THR A 195 -4.32 24.59 -9.21
CA THR A 195 -5.64 25.06 -9.64
C THR A 195 -6.38 25.73 -8.49
N VAL A 196 -6.36 25.12 -7.30
CA VAL A 196 -7.01 25.69 -6.11
C VAL A 196 -6.34 27.00 -5.70
N SER A 197 -5.01 27.07 -5.69
CA SER A 197 -4.28 28.31 -5.39
C SER A 197 -4.62 29.42 -6.39
N ALA A 198 -4.70 29.11 -7.68
CA ALA A 198 -5.06 30.08 -8.72
C ALA A 198 -6.50 30.59 -8.55
N VAL A 199 -7.47 29.69 -8.31
CA VAL A 199 -8.87 30.07 -8.08
C VAL A 199 -9.01 30.88 -6.78
N GLY A 200 -8.30 30.47 -5.72
CA GLY A 200 -8.27 31.20 -4.45
C GLY A 200 -7.75 32.63 -4.61
N ALA A 201 -6.67 32.83 -5.37
CA ALA A 201 -6.13 34.14 -5.68
C ALA A 201 -7.11 34.99 -6.52
N ALA A 202 -7.76 34.39 -7.52
CA ALA A 202 -8.76 35.08 -8.33
C ALA A 202 -9.98 35.52 -7.51
N LEU A 203 -10.46 34.66 -6.60
CA LEU A 203 -11.56 35.00 -5.68
C LEU A 203 -11.15 36.09 -4.69
N ALA A 204 -9.94 36.03 -4.14
CA ALA A 204 -9.43 37.08 -3.26
C ALA A 204 -9.38 38.44 -3.98
N ALA A 205 -8.91 38.47 -5.23
CA ALA A 205 -8.94 39.68 -6.06
C ALA A 205 -10.38 40.16 -6.34
N ALA A 206 -11.31 39.23 -6.63
CA ALA A 206 -12.71 39.56 -6.88
C ALA A 206 -13.41 40.14 -5.65
N VAL A 207 -13.10 39.69 -4.43
CA VAL A 207 -13.64 40.26 -3.18
C VAL A 207 -13.24 41.72 -2.99
N VAL A 208 -12.03 42.10 -3.41
CA VAL A 208 -11.56 43.49 -3.36
C VAL A 208 -12.36 44.38 -4.31
N VAL A 209 -12.70 43.88 -5.50
CA VAL A 209 -13.42 44.64 -6.54
C VAL A 209 -14.94 44.63 -6.32
N PHE A 210 -15.49 43.50 -5.86
CA PHE A 210 -16.91 43.28 -5.63
C PHE A 210 -17.12 42.78 -4.19
N PRO A 211 -17.21 43.70 -3.21
CA PRO A 211 -17.37 43.32 -1.81
C PRO A 211 -18.72 42.63 -1.61
N SER A 212 -18.72 41.30 -1.55
CA SER A 212 -19.87 40.51 -1.14
C SER A 212 -19.44 39.47 -0.13
N ALA A 213 -20.17 39.37 0.98
CA ALA A 213 -19.96 38.35 2.00
C ALA A 213 -20.13 36.93 1.43
N SER A 214 -20.86 36.79 0.33
CA SER A 214 -21.09 35.51 -0.34
C SER A 214 -19.83 34.98 -1.04
N THR A 215 -18.95 35.85 -1.57
CA THR A 215 -17.76 35.44 -2.32
C THR A 215 -16.62 34.97 -1.39
N SER A 216 -16.50 35.56 -0.20
CA SER A 216 -15.44 35.21 0.76
C SER A 216 -15.59 33.81 1.35
N ALA A 217 -16.82 33.33 1.52
CA ALA A 217 -17.11 31.98 2.03
C ALA A 217 -16.54 30.86 1.14
N TRP A 218 -16.48 31.07 -0.17
CA TRP A 218 -15.93 30.08 -1.13
C TRP A 218 -14.40 29.94 -1.04
N ILE A 219 -13.69 30.96 -0.59
CA ILE A 219 -12.23 30.90 -0.37
C ILE A 219 -11.90 29.87 0.72
N GLY A 220 -12.70 29.85 1.80
CA GLY A 220 -12.57 28.88 2.88
C GLY A 220 -12.81 27.44 2.42
N ILE A 221 -13.82 27.20 1.57
CA ILE A 221 -14.09 25.86 1.01
C ILE A 221 -12.90 25.39 0.18
N LEU A 222 -12.45 26.20 -0.77
CA LEU A 222 -11.38 25.82 -1.68
C LEU A 222 -10.10 25.47 -0.91
N THR A 223 -9.76 26.28 0.09
CA THR A 223 -8.63 26.00 0.99
C THR A 223 -8.82 24.68 1.73
N THR A 224 -10.02 24.42 2.26
CA THR A 224 -10.35 23.16 2.94
C THR A 224 -10.23 21.95 2.01
N LEU A 225 -10.74 22.05 0.78
CA LEU A 225 -10.67 20.99 -0.24
C LEU A 225 -9.21 20.72 -0.65
N ALA A 226 -8.41 21.76 -0.88
CA ALA A 226 -6.98 21.59 -1.17
C ALA A 226 -6.25 20.92 -0.02
N THR A 227 -6.46 21.38 1.21
CA THR A 227 -5.85 20.78 2.41
C THR A 227 -6.28 19.32 2.57
N ALA A 228 -7.55 18.99 2.37
CA ALA A 228 -8.03 17.61 2.46
C ALA A 228 -7.39 16.70 1.40
N VAL A 229 -7.25 17.18 0.15
CA VAL A 229 -6.59 16.41 -0.91
C VAL A 229 -5.09 16.29 -0.68
N ALA A 230 -4.41 17.36 -0.26
CA ALA A 230 -3.00 17.33 0.10
C ALA A 230 -2.74 16.36 1.25
N ALA A 231 -3.56 16.39 2.30
CA ALA A 231 -3.51 15.44 3.41
C ALA A 231 -3.74 14.00 2.94
N HIS A 232 -4.71 13.76 2.04
CA HIS A 232 -4.94 12.44 1.47
C HIS A 232 -3.74 11.96 0.63
N ALA A 233 -3.18 12.81 -0.24
CA ALA A 233 -2.04 12.48 -1.07
C ALA A 233 -0.79 12.20 -0.22
N GLY A 234 -0.55 13.00 0.83
CA GLY A 234 0.49 12.79 1.82
C GLY A 234 0.31 11.48 2.58
N ALA A 235 -0.90 11.21 3.07
CA ALA A 235 -1.22 9.95 3.76
C ALA A 235 -1.07 8.72 2.84
N ALA A 236 -1.41 8.86 1.56
CA ALA A 236 -1.22 7.83 0.54
C ALA A 236 0.24 7.69 0.08
N ARG A 237 1.10 8.68 0.37
CA ARG A 237 2.54 8.67 0.08
C ARG A 237 2.89 8.39 -1.39
N TYR A 238 2.14 8.97 -2.33
CA TYR A 238 2.30 8.65 -3.77
C TYR A 238 3.70 8.94 -4.31
N GLU A 239 4.33 10.04 -3.91
CA GLU A 239 5.68 10.40 -4.35
C GLU A 239 6.74 9.42 -3.83
N TYR A 240 6.65 9.06 -2.55
CA TYR A 240 7.51 8.04 -1.97
C TYR A 240 7.35 6.69 -2.69
N GLN A 241 6.11 6.24 -2.94
CA GLN A 241 5.84 5.01 -3.69
C GLN A 241 6.43 5.04 -5.10
N GLN A 242 6.33 6.17 -5.80
CA GLN A 242 6.90 6.33 -7.13
C GLN A 242 8.42 6.12 -7.11
N ILE A 243 9.12 6.77 -6.17
CA ILE A 243 10.58 6.68 -6.04
C ILE A 243 10.99 5.25 -5.72
N GLU A 244 10.36 4.62 -4.73
CA GLU A 244 10.70 3.25 -4.33
C GLU A 244 10.46 2.24 -5.45
N PHE A 245 9.30 2.28 -6.12
CA PHE A 245 9.03 1.37 -7.23
C PHE A 245 10.00 1.56 -8.40
N THR A 246 10.41 2.79 -8.69
CA THR A 246 11.42 3.08 -9.72
C THR A 246 12.78 2.51 -9.31
N ARG A 247 13.23 2.82 -8.10
CA ARG A 247 14.51 2.35 -7.55
C ARG A 247 14.60 0.83 -7.51
N THR A 248 13.54 0.16 -7.04
CA THR A 248 13.47 -1.30 -6.98
C THR A 248 13.54 -1.93 -8.38
N ALA A 249 12.81 -1.38 -9.36
CA ALA A 249 12.89 -1.88 -10.74
C ALA A 249 14.31 -1.75 -11.31
N ASP A 250 14.94 -0.58 -11.13
CA ASP A 250 16.29 -0.34 -11.65
C ASP A 250 17.33 -1.22 -10.96
N GLU A 251 17.19 -1.48 -9.65
CA GLU A 251 18.11 -2.38 -8.93
C GLU A 251 17.96 -3.84 -9.38
N LEU A 252 16.73 -4.33 -9.57
CA LEU A 252 16.50 -5.68 -10.10
C LEU A 252 17.04 -5.82 -11.53
N GLU A 253 16.89 -4.80 -12.36
CA GLU A 253 17.43 -4.78 -13.72
C GLU A 253 18.97 -4.78 -13.73
N ARG A 254 19.60 -4.01 -12.81
CA ARG A 254 21.05 -4.05 -12.60
C ARG A 254 21.53 -5.44 -12.21
N LEU A 255 20.88 -6.09 -11.25
CA LEU A 255 21.23 -7.45 -10.81
C LEU A 255 21.10 -8.46 -11.95
N ALA A 256 20.01 -8.40 -12.72
CA ALA A 256 19.79 -9.28 -13.86
C ALA A 256 20.85 -9.08 -14.96
N THR A 257 21.18 -7.83 -15.27
CA THR A 257 22.21 -7.47 -16.25
C THR A 257 23.60 -7.93 -15.80
N HIS A 258 23.92 -7.75 -14.51
CA HIS A 258 25.19 -8.18 -13.95
C HIS A 258 25.37 -9.69 -14.04
N ARG A 259 24.35 -10.48 -13.66
CA ARG A 259 24.37 -11.95 -13.81
C ARG A 259 24.57 -12.38 -15.26
N ALA A 260 23.87 -11.73 -16.20
CA ALA A 260 24.01 -12.03 -17.61
C ALA A 260 25.46 -11.79 -18.13
N ALA A 261 26.18 -10.83 -17.55
CA ALA A 261 27.56 -10.52 -17.91
C ALA A 261 28.59 -11.45 -17.25
N THR A 262 28.34 -11.93 -16.02
CA THR A 262 29.28 -12.78 -15.27
C THR A 262 29.13 -14.28 -15.54
N GLY A 263 27.97 -14.71 -16.06
CA GLY A 263 27.69 -16.11 -16.38
C GLY A 263 27.25 -16.94 -15.16
N ALA A 264 26.81 -18.18 -15.42
CA ALA A 264 26.28 -19.07 -14.40
C ALA A 264 27.39 -19.66 -13.51
N SER A 265 27.27 -19.47 -12.21
CA SER A 265 28.09 -20.13 -11.20
C SER A 265 27.26 -20.32 -9.93
N GLN A 266 27.44 -21.42 -9.21
CA GLN A 266 26.61 -21.71 -8.02
C GLN A 266 26.66 -20.61 -6.96
N MET A 267 27.86 -20.08 -6.66
CA MET A 267 28.02 -18.98 -5.71
C MET A 267 27.42 -17.67 -6.23
N GLY A 268 27.54 -17.39 -7.54
CA GLY A 268 26.94 -16.21 -8.16
C GLY A 268 25.41 -16.29 -8.23
N ASP A 269 24.87 -17.48 -8.46
CA ASP A 269 23.45 -17.78 -8.54
C ASP A 269 22.76 -17.65 -7.17
N ASP A 270 23.37 -18.18 -6.11
CA ASP A 270 22.92 -17.96 -4.73
C ASP A 270 22.89 -16.47 -4.38
N GLN A 271 23.99 -15.75 -4.66
CA GLN A 271 24.07 -14.31 -4.40
C GLN A 271 23.04 -13.51 -5.21
N PHE A 272 22.82 -13.87 -6.47
CA PHE A 272 21.84 -13.22 -7.33
C PHE A 272 20.41 -13.38 -6.79
N VAL A 273 19.98 -14.60 -6.50
CA VAL A 273 18.62 -14.86 -5.99
C VAL A 273 18.42 -14.17 -4.64
N LEU A 274 19.37 -14.29 -3.72
CA LEU A 274 19.30 -13.66 -2.41
C LEU A 274 19.31 -12.12 -2.50
N ALA A 275 20.07 -11.53 -3.42
CA ALA A 275 20.06 -10.09 -3.65
C ALA A 275 18.73 -9.62 -4.22
N CYS A 276 18.17 -10.34 -5.20
CA CYS A 276 16.85 -10.04 -5.77
C CYS A 276 15.74 -10.13 -4.72
N GLU A 277 15.65 -11.22 -3.96
CA GLU A 277 14.62 -11.36 -2.91
C GLU A 277 14.83 -10.37 -1.77
N ARG A 278 16.07 -9.99 -1.43
CA ARG A 278 16.35 -8.91 -0.47
C ARG A 278 15.84 -7.56 -0.98
N VAL A 279 16.09 -7.22 -2.25
CA VAL A 279 15.60 -5.97 -2.86
C VAL A 279 14.06 -5.94 -2.87
N ILE A 280 13.42 -7.07 -3.14
CA ILE A 280 11.96 -7.22 -3.08
C ILE A 280 11.45 -7.11 -1.62
N SER A 281 12.13 -7.71 -0.64
CA SER A 281 11.75 -7.66 0.78
C SER A 281 11.93 -6.27 1.39
N ILE A 282 13.06 -5.61 1.16
CA ILE A 282 13.36 -4.26 1.68
C ILE A 282 12.31 -3.26 1.19
N GLN A 283 11.83 -3.39 -0.05
CA GLN A 283 10.74 -2.55 -0.54
C GLN A 283 9.47 -2.70 0.29
N ASN A 284 9.20 -3.89 0.86
CA ASN A 284 8.07 -4.12 1.75
C ASN A 284 8.36 -3.65 3.20
N GLU A 285 9.59 -3.76 3.69
CA GLU A 285 10.03 -3.35 5.04
C GLU A 285 10.28 -1.83 5.17
N GLY A 286 10.64 -1.13 4.08
CA GLY A 286 10.79 0.33 4.07
C GLY A 286 9.51 1.07 4.43
N TRP A 287 8.35 0.40 4.27
CA TRP A 287 7.07 0.84 4.81
C TRP A 287 7.03 0.78 6.33
N MET A 288 7.51 -0.31 6.96
CA MET A 288 7.51 -0.52 8.41
C MET A 288 8.31 0.57 9.14
N ALA A 289 9.58 0.75 8.78
CA ALA A 289 10.49 1.64 9.50
C ALA A 289 10.01 3.11 9.51
N LYS A 290 9.39 3.56 8.41
CA LYS A 290 8.83 4.92 8.28
C LYS A 290 7.40 5.07 8.81
N LEU A 291 6.76 3.99 9.24
CA LEU A 291 5.50 4.05 9.97
C LEU A 291 5.78 4.14 11.47
N SER A 292 6.80 3.45 11.97
CA SER A 292 7.25 3.52 13.36
C SER A 292 7.91 4.86 13.72
N ALA A 293 8.60 5.51 12.78
CA ALA A 293 9.27 6.79 13.03
C ALA A 293 8.32 7.97 13.23
N THR A 294 7.07 7.89 12.74
CA THR A 294 6.05 8.93 12.94
C THR A 294 5.32 8.78 14.29
N ASP A 295 5.55 7.68 15.03
CA ASP A 295 5.01 7.49 16.38
C ASP A 295 5.92 8.09 17.48
N GLN A 296 7.05 8.72 17.11
CA GLN A 296 8.08 9.26 18.05
C GLN A 296 8.30 10.78 17.97
N GLU A 297 7.49 11.51 17.19
CA GLU A 297 7.43 12.98 17.18
C GLU A 297 6.03 13.46 17.59
#